data_AF-A0A161MFQ9-F1
#
_entry.id   AF-A0A161MFQ9-F1
#
_cell.length_a   1.000
_cell.length_b   1.000
_cell.length_c   1.000
_cell.angle_alpha   90.00
_cell.angle_beta   90.00
_cell.angle_gamma   90.00
#
_symmetry.space_group_name_H-M   'P 1'
#
loop_
_entity.id
_entity.type
_entity.pdbx_description
1 polymer ?
#
loop_
_entity_poly.entity_id
_entity_poly.type
_entity_poly.pdbx_seq_one_letter_code
_entity_poly.pdbx_strand_id
1 'polypeptide(L)'
;MALFTVKRLGISLTNLISKFKEINVAHVQKRNLNLHEHHSFKLLHEAGVPVPKFAVSSSKSDVAAKAKKLNTNDLVVKAQVLSGGRGKGSFKGGLKGGVKLVNSPEEAEKVAGQMIGDYLVTVQTG
;
A
#
# COMPACT_ATOMS: atom_id res chain seq x y z
N MET A 1 39.91 41.55 -20.26
CA MET A 1 40.13 40.28 -21.00
C MET A 1 40.66 39.27 -20.00
N ALA A 2 39.90 38.23 -19.65
CA ALA A 2 40.28 37.28 -18.60
C ALA A 2 40.58 35.90 -19.20
N LEU A 3 41.76 35.35 -18.87
CA LEU A 3 42.16 33.99 -19.25
C LEU A 3 41.66 32.99 -18.21
N PHE A 4 41.00 31.92 -18.66
CA PHE A 4 40.56 30.80 -17.82
C PHE A 4 41.40 29.57 -18.18
N THR A 5 42.19 29.04 -17.23
CA THR A 5 43.00 27.84 -17.45
C THR A 5 42.31 26.62 -16.83
N VAL A 6 42.06 25.58 -17.62
CA VAL A 6 41.51 24.30 -17.15
C VAL A 6 42.66 23.36 -16.81
N LYS A 7 42.82 23.02 -15.53
CA LYS A 7 43.79 22.03 -15.07
C LYS A 7 43.23 20.63 -15.35
N ARG A 8 43.87 19.86 -16.24
CA ARG A 8 43.52 18.45 -16.50
C ARG A 8 43.68 17.66 -15.20
N LEU A 9 42.57 17.23 -14.58
CA LEU A 9 42.60 16.32 -13.45
C LEU A 9 43.17 14.98 -13.93
N GLY A 10 44.45 14.74 -13.65
CA GLY A 10 45.10 13.45 -13.82
C GLY A 10 44.57 12.47 -12.76
N ILE A 11 43.40 11.89 -12.99
CA ILE A 11 42.91 10.78 -12.19
C ILE A 11 43.63 9.53 -12.71
N SER A 12 44.62 9.03 -11.95
CA SER A 12 45.31 7.79 -12.29
C SER A 12 44.30 6.64 -12.39
N LEU A 13 44.35 5.87 -13.48
CA LEU A 13 43.48 4.70 -13.71
C LEU A 13 43.53 3.71 -12.54
N THR A 14 44.67 3.64 -11.86
CA THR A 14 44.89 2.78 -10.69
C THR A 14 44.00 3.15 -9.49
N ASN A 15 43.77 4.45 -9.28
CA ASN A 15 42.88 4.95 -8.21
C ASN A 15 41.40 4.78 -8.56
N LEU A 16 41.06 4.70 -9.85
CA LEU A 16 39.69 4.43 -10.29
C LEU A 16 39.35 2.95 -10.07
N ILE A 17 40.27 2.05 -10.42
CA ILE A 17 40.09 0.60 -10.29
C ILE A 17 40.04 0.18 -8.82
N SER A 18 40.85 0.79 -7.93
CA SER A 18 40.76 0.51 -6.49
C SER A 18 39.40 0.92 -5.91
N LYS A 19 38.87 2.07 -6.34
CA LYS A 19 37.55 2.58 -5.93
C LYS A 19 36.39 1.68 -6.38
N PHE A 20 36.52 1.04 -7.54
CA PHE A 20 35.54 0.05 -8.02
C PHE A 20 35.61 -1.27 -7.26
N LYS A 21 36.81 -1.66 -6.80
CA LYS A 21 37.02 -2.91 -6.04
C LYS A 21 36.48 -2.83 -4.61
N GLU A 22 36.34 -1.62 -4.05
CA GLU A 22 35.70 -1.36 -2.75
C GLU A 22 34.17 -1.23 -2.82
N ILE A 23 33.54 -1.33 -4.01
CA ILE A 23 32.09 -1.33 -4.11
C ILE A 23 31.58 -2.71 -3.67
N ASN A 24 31.45 -2.86 -2.37
CA ASN A 24 30.74 -3.95 -1.75
C ASN A 24 29.24 -3.74 -2.06
N VAL A 25 28.79 -4.25 -3.21
CA VAL A 25 27.37 -4.26 -3.56
C VAL A 25 26.72 -5.27 -2.63
N ALA A 26 26.37 -4.82 -1.42
CA ALA A 26 25.53 -5.60 -0.53
C ALA A 26 24.33 -6.06 -1.34
N HIS A 27 24.16 -7.37 -1.48
CA HIS A 27 23.02 -7.94 -2.18
C HIS A 27 21.78 -7.67 -1.33
N VAL A 28 21.22 -6.47 -1.47
CA VAL A 28 19.98 -6.09 -0.81
C VAL A 28 18.89 -6.94 -1.42
N GLN A 29 18.22 -7.74 -0.58
CA GLN A 29 17.06 -8.52 -0.98
C GLN A 29 16.03 -7.60 -1.66
N LYS A 30 15.86 -7.76 -2.97
CA LYS A 30 14.77 -7.10 -3.70
C LYS A 30 13.47 -7.84 -3.40
N ARG A 31 12.52 -7.16 -2.77
CA ARG A 31 11.19 -7.71 -2.48
C ARG A 31 10.25 -7.37 -3.62
N ASN A 32 9.96 -8.37 -4.47
CA ASN A 32 9.05 -8.23 -5.60
C ASN A 32 7.61 -8.65 -5.27
N LEU A 33 7.31 -8.94 -4.01
CA LEU A 33 6.00 -9.43 -3.58
C LEU A 33 5.23 -8.35 -2.83
N ASN A 34 4.02 -8.07 -3.30
CA ASN A 34 3.03 -7.28 -2.59
C ASN A 34 1.81 -8.17 -2.30
N LEU A 35 1.38 -8.21 -1.05
CA LEU A 35 0.17 -8.92 -0.63
C LEU A 35 -0.90 -7.92 -0.22
N HIS A 36 -2.16 -8.27 -0.48
CA HIS A 36 -3.28 -7.54 0.09
C HIS A 36 -3.33 -7.70 1.61
N GLU A 37 -3.85 -6.67 2.30
CA GLU A 37 -3.94 -6.62 3.76
C GLU A 37 -4.59 -7.88 4.35
N HIS A 38 -5.69 -8.35 3.75
CA HIS A 38 -6.40 -9.53 4.24
C HIS A 38 -5.60 -10.84 4.08
N HIS A 39 -4.76 -10.97 3.04
CA HIS A 39 -3.88 -12.13 2.90
C HIS A 39 -2.80 -12.12 3.97
N SER A 40 -2.20 -10.95 4.22
CA SER A 40 -1.23 -10.78 5.30
C SER A 40 -1.84 -11.10 6.66
N PHE A 41 -3.06 -10.64 6.95
CA PHE A 41 -3.73 -10.97 8.21
C PHE A 41 -4.05 -12.45 8.35
N LYS A 42 -4.47 -13.12 7.26
CA LYS A 42 -4.68 -14.57 7.29
C LYS A 42 -3.40 -15.31 7.67
N LEU A 43 -2.28 -15.00 7.02
CA LEU A 43 -0.99 -15.63 7.31
C LEU A 43 -0.51 -15.37 8.74
N LEU A 44 -0.67 -14.13 9.22
CA LEU A 44 -0.31 -13.78 10.60
C LEU A 44 -1.18 -14.53 11.62
N HIS A 45 -2.49 -14.63 11.36
CA HIS A 45 -3.40 -15.37 12.22
C HIS A 45 -3.06 -16.86 12.28
N GLU A 46 -2.78 -17.48 11.13
CA GLU A 46 -2.36 -18.88 11.03
C GLU A 46 -1.03 -19.14 11.74
N ALA A 47 -0.15 -18.14 11.80
CA ALA A 47 1.11 -18.18 12.55
C ALA A 47 0.93 -17.88 14.07
N GLY A 48 -0.29 -17.71 14.57
CA GLY A 48 -0.58 -17.43 15.97
C GLY A 48 -0.34 -15.97 16.39
N VAL A 49 -0.11 -15.06 15.44
CA VAL A 49 0.03 -13.63 15.72
C VAL A 49 -1.37 -13.02 15.84
N PRO A 50 -1.68 -12.29 16.94
CA PRO A 50 -2.96 -11.61 17.08
C PRO A 50 -3.21 -10.61 15.95
N VAL A 51 -4.36 -10.73 15.30
CA VAL A 51 -4.84 -9.79 14.28
C VAL A 51 -6.29 -9.39 14.57
N PRO A 52 -6.75 -8.20 14.15
CA PRO A 52 -8.15 -7.81 14.27
C PRO A 52 -9.07 -8.80 13.54
N LYS A 53 -10.31 -8.98 14.01
CA LYS A 53 -11.32 -9.72 13.26
C LYS A 53 -11.59 -8.99 11.94
N PHE A 54 -11.60 -9.72 10.83
CA PHE A 54 -11.84 -9.15 9.51
C PHE A 54 -12.71 -10.07 8.65
N ALA A 55 -13.36 -9.47 7.66
CA ALA A 55 -14.07 -10.19 6.61
C ALA A 55 -13.81 -9.50 5.27
N VAL A 56 -13.81 -10.28 4.18
CA VAL A 56 -13.58 -9.77 2.82
C VAL A 56 -14.84 -9.99 2.00
N SER A 57 -15.24 -9.00 1.21
CA SER A 57 -16.36 -9.12 0.28
C SER A 57 -16.01 -8.59 -1.10
N SER A 58 -16.46 -9.30 -2.12
CA SER A 58 -16.39 -8.93 -3.54
C SER A 58 -17.73 -8.43 -4.08
N SER A 59 -18.83 -8.61 -3.34
CA SER A 59 -20.16 -8.12 -3.67
C SER A 59 -20.69 -7.23 -2.55
N LYS A 60 -21.46 -6.21 -2.93
CA LYS A 60 -22.21 -5.32 -2.02
C LYS A 60 -23.18 -6.10 -1.13
N SER A 61 -23.95 -7.02 -1.72
CA SER A 61 -25.01 -7.79 -1.03
C SER A 61 -24.53 -8.54 0.21
N ASP A 62 -23.27 -8.98 0.19
CA ASP A 62 -22.72 -9.85 1.23
C ASP A 62 -22.08 -9.06 2.37
N VAL A 63 -21.92 -7.74 2.21
CA VAL A 63 -21.20 -6.89 3.17
C VAL A 63 -21.94 -6.81 4.50
N ALA A 64 -23.24 -6.53 4.49
CA ALA A 64 -24.03 -6.42 5.72
C ALA A 64 -24.02 -7.73 6.51
N ALA A 65 -24.19 -8.88 5.82
CA ALA A 65 -24.15 -10.19 6.46
C ALA A 65 -22.77 -10.48 7.09
N LYS A 66 -21.67 -10.14 6.41
CA LYS A 66 -20.31 -10.31 6.93
C LYS A 66 -20.01 -9.36 8.10
N ALA A 67 -20.45 -8.10 8.00
CA ALA A 67 -20.30 -7.12 9.08
C ALA A 67 -21.05 -7.58 10.35
N LYS A 68 -22.27 -8.09 10.20
CA LYS A 68 -23.05 -8.68 11.31
C LYS A 68 -22.30 -9.82 12.01
N LYS A 69 -21.61 -10.68 11.25
CA LYS A 69 -20.80 -11.79 11.80
C LYS A 69 -19.58 -11.33 12.61
N LEU A 70 -19.06 -10.11 12.38
CA LEU A 70 -17.95 -9.57 13.16
C LEU A 70 -18.39 -9.19 14.59
N ASN A 71 -19.70 -9.00 14.81
CA ASN A 71 -20.32 -8.73 16.11
C ASN A 71 -19.63 -7.59 16.88
N THR A 72 -19.45 -6.45 16.23
CA THR A 72 -18.85 -5.24 16.78
C THR A 72 -19.55 -4.00 16.22
N ASN A 73 -19.59 -2.95 17.03
CA ASN A 73 -20.12 -1.64 16.61
C ASN A 73 -19.03 -0.74 15.99
N ASP A 74 -17.76 -1.08 16.20
CA ASP A 74 -16.62 -0.37 15.63
C ASP A 74 -16.17 -1.10 14.36
N LEU A 75 -16.65 -0.61 13.21
CA LEU A 75 -16.38 -1.20 11.91
C LEU A 75 -15.58 -0.23 11.02
N VAL A 76 -14.60 -0.78 10.32
CA VAL A 76 -13.82 -0.05 9.32
C VAL A 76 -13.94 -0.74 7.97
N VAL A 77 -14.49 -0.04 6.99
CA VAL A 77 -14.48 -0.47 5.58
C VAL A 77 -13.21 0.04 4.92
N LYS A 78 -12.38 -0.88 4.41
CA LYS A 78 -11.11 -0.56 3.75
C LYS A 78 -11.07 -1.11 2.33
N ALA A 79 -10.76 -0.25 1.37
CA ALA A 79 -10.47 -0.64 0.01
C ALA A 79 -9.24 -1.57 -0.04
N GLN A 80 -9.37 -2.70 -0.73
CA GLN A 80 -8.27 -3.64 -0.96
C GLN A 80 -7.56 -3.29 -2.27
N VAL A 81 -6.45 -2.56 -2.17
CA VAL A 81 -5.59 -2.18 -3.30
C VAL A 81 -4.12 -2.36 -2.92
N LEU A 82 -3.25 -2.68 -3.88
CA LEU A 82 -1.79 -2.80 -3.68
C LEU A 82 -1.11 -1.43 -3.78
N SER A 83 -1.62 -0.47 -3.02
CA SER A 83 -1.10 0.90 -2.96
C SER A 83 -1.33 1.50 -1.59
N GLY A 84 -0.39 2.30 -1.12
CA GLY A 84 -0.49 3.11 0.08
C GLY A 84 -1.35 4.35 -0.13
N GLY A 85 -1.50 5.17 0.91
CA GLY A 85 -2.23 6.44 0.81
C GLY A 85 -3.76 6.33 0.68
N ARG A 86 -4.34 5.13 0.85
CA ARG A 86 -5.78 4.84 0.71
C ARG A 86 -6.67 5.84 1.46
N GLY A 87 -6.32 6.20 2.70
CA GLY A 87 -7.13 7.12 3.52
C GLY A 87 -7.33 8.51 2.90
N LYS A 88 -6.32 9.00 2.15
CA LYS A 88 -6.38 10.30 1.44
C LYS A 88 -6.77 10.15 -0.04
N GLY A 89 -7.04 8.93 -0.51
CA GLY A 89 -7.42 8.67 -1.89
C GLY A 89 -8.83 9.16 -2.23
N SER A 90 -9.19 9.16 -3.50
CA SER A 90 -10.53 9.47 -4.00
C SER A 90 -10.95 8.43 -5.03
N PHE A 91 -12.18 7.95 -4.93
CA PHE A 91 -12.78 7.10 -5.95
C PHE A 91 -13.28 7.95 -7.12
N LYS A 92 -13.26 7.40 -8.34
CA LYS A 92 -13.76 8.09 -9.54
C LYS A 92 -15.26 8.40 -9.45
N GLY A 93 -16.04 7.53 -8.80
CA GLY A 93 -17.46 7.73 -8.50
C GLY A 93 -17.74 8.81 -7.43
N GLY A 94 -16.72 9.50 -6.93
CA GLY A 94 -16.86 10.68 -6.07
C GLY A 94 -16.68 10.42 -4.57
N LEU A 95 -16.65 9.16 -4.12
CA LEU A 95 -16.37 8.84 -2.72
C LEU A 95 -14.94 9.27 -2.34
N LYS A 96 -14.79 10.01 -1.24
CA LYS A 96 -13.48 10.44 -0.73
C LYS A 96 -12.98 9.50 0.35
N GLY A 97 -11.77 8.97 0.19
CA GLY A 97 -11.09 8.10 1.16
C GLY A 97 -11.42 6.62 0.98
N GLY A 98 -10.38 5.80 0.85
CA GLY A 98 -10.45 4.33 0.80
C GLY A 98 -10.45 3.65 2.18
N VAL A 99 -10.57 4.41 3.26
CA VAL A 99 -10.70 3.92 4.64
C VAL A 99 -11.82 4.70 5.31
N LYS A 100 -12.86 4.00 5.78
CA LYS A 100 -14.07 4.60 6.34
C LYS A 100 -14.48 3.90 7.63
N LEU A 101 -14.69 4.67 8.67
CA LEU A 101 -15.39 4.25 9.88
C LEU A 101 -16.89 4.22 9.56
N VAL A 102 -17.56 3.15 9.99
CA VAL A 102 -19.01 2.96 9.85
C VAL A 102 -19.56 2.40 11.15
N ASN A 103 -20.79 2.77 11.48
CA ASN A 103 -21.42 2.44 12.77
C ASN A 103 -22.48 1.34 12.66
N SER A 104 -22.81 0.90 11.44
CA SER A 104 -23.76 -0.19 11.21
C SER A 104 -23.40 -1.06 10.02
N PRO A 105 -23.87 -2.32 9.99
CA PRO A 105 -23.75 -3.19 8.82
C PRO A 105 -24.36 -2.60 7.55
N GLU A 106 -25.46 -1.85 7.67
CA GLU A 106 -26.16 -1.19 6.56
C GLU A 106 -25.33 -0.03 6.00
N GLU A 107 -24.67 0.75 6.87
CA GLU A 107 -23.73 1.79 6.46
C GLU A 107 -22.50 1.15 5.80
N ALA A 108 -22.00 0.04 6.33
CA ALA A 108 -20.90 -0.72 5.73
C ALA A 108 -21.22 -1.15 4.30
N GLU A 109 -22.43 -1.69 4.07
CA GLU A 109 -22.90 -2.07 2.74
C GLU A 109 -23.00 -0.88 1.78
N LYS A 110 -23.56 0.25 2.24
CA LYS A 110 -23.66 1.46 1.44
C LYS A 110 -22.30 1.97 1.00
N VAL A 111 -21.35 2.08 1.94
CA VAL A 111 -19.99 2.56 1.68
C VAL A 111 -19.24 1.57 0.79
N ALA A 112 -19.29 0.28 1.08
CA ALA A 112 -18.62 -0.74 0.26
C ALA A 112 -19.18 -0.79 -1.16
N GLY A 113 -20.48 -0.57 -1.35
CA GLY A 113 -21.11 -0.47 -2.66
C GLY A 113 -20.59 0.68 -3.53
N GLN A 114 -20.02 1.72 -2.93
CA GLN A 114 -19.35 2.82 -3.65
C GLN A 114 -17.86 2.55 -3.90
N MET A 115 -17.28 1.52 -3.27
CA MET A 115 -15.88 1.12 -3.45
C MET A 115 -15.73 -0.03 -4.44
N ILE A 116 -16.62 -1.03 -4.37
CA ILE A 116 -16.55 -2.25 -5.18
C ILE A 116 -16.82 -1.91 -6.65
N GLY A 117 -15.90 -2.31 -7.53
CA GLY A 117 -16.00 -2.05 -8.96
C GLY A 117 -15.58 -0.65 -9.41
N ASP A 118 -15.21 0.23 -8.47
CA ASP A 118 -14.70 1.57 -8.77
C ASP A 118 -13.17 1.65 -8.63
N TYR A 119 -12.57 2.70 -9.17
CA TYR A 119 -11.13 2.95 -9.16
C TYR A 119 -10.77 3.95 -8.07
N LEU A 120 -9.98 3.50 -7.09
CA LEU A 120 -9.39 4.36 -6.06
C LEU A 120 -8.11 5.02 -6.57
N VAL A 121 -8.15 6.34 -6.68
CA VAL A 121 -7.01 7.20 -7.03
C VAL A 121 -6.33 7.66 -5.75
N THR A 122 -5.05 7.35 -5.59
CA THR A 122 -4.20 7.72 -4.44
C THR A 122 -3.01 8.54 -4.89
N VAL A 123 -2.38 9.27 -3.96
CA VAL A 123 -1.14 10.03 -4.21
C VAL A 123 -0.03 9.19 -4.86
N GLN A 124 -0.02 7.88 -4.64
CA GLN A 124 0.99 6.96 -5.18
C GLN A 124 0.65 6.42 -6.56
N THR A 125 -0.62 6.47 -6.96
CA THR A 125 -1.11 5.93 -8.23
C THR A 125 -1.37 7.01 -9.27
N GLY A 126 -1.36 8.29 -8.88
CA GLY A 126 -1.68 9.44 -9.73
C GLY A 126 -2.64 10.39 -9.04
#